data_AF-A0A0K0FTI0-F1
#
_entry.id   AF-A0A0K0FTI0-F1
#
_cell.length_a   1.000
_cell.length_b   1.000
_cell.length_c   1.000
_cell.angle_alpha   90.00
_cell.angle_beta   90.00
_cell.angle_gamma   90.00
#
_symmetry.space_group_name_H-M   'P 1'
#
loop_
_entity.id
_entity.type
_entity.pdbx_description
1 polymer ?
#
loop_
_entity_poly.entity_id
_entity_poly.type
_entity_poly.pdbx_seq_one_letter_code
_entity_poly.pdbx_strand_id
1 'polypeptide(L)'
;MLIRQTVHIKKNNNALSINGIVIIIFYIFETSLRIHHIKEIDVVDIISRNNLIYYENSTSFNIYDFCSQPQSSCLPPFIDISEEFVRKIITVPKYKLLNCVMPKCFSTTTTKVFSYLYDPEKYQTFEWNHNGISSTSHENDYSSVENFLQNTQTPQDELKNWRMSVFIRDPLDRFISAFINKCYIEREYISPGLMYPGKELCYGCQTNLTCFMLKQYKRSFMYGKRMTKFTGYEDQHTYPQNWFCNFKKFKKQYKIYKTYSDRKGIENYNKNILEMLDKRNIDDDKIKYIVDNILMEFSRKKRELKYDIIMKYIYNGIINDIKNYHKLPIILKNEILSTPLLYKTFISTYYQDYLQFSFNFPKPNFTESHITL
;
A
#
# COMPACT_ATOMS: atom_id res chain seq x y z
N MET A 1 -47.38 -16.61 26.58
CA MET A 1 -46.77 -17.01 27.87
C MET A 1 -45.27 -16.75 27.77
N LEU A 2 -44.86 -15.52 28.08
CA LEU A 2 -43.49 -15.02 27.96
C LEU A 2 -42.79 -15.20 29.31
N ILE A 3 -41.87 -16.16 29.40
CA ILE A 3 -41.00 -16.30 30.58
C ILE A 3 -39.82 -15.32 30.38
N ARG A 4 -39.94 -14.13 30.98
CA ARG A 4 -38.81 -13.23 31.23
C ARG A 4 -37.91 -13.91 32.28
N GLN A 5 -36.79 -14.50 31.85
CA GLN A 5 -35.70 -14.80 32.76
C GLN A 5 -34.97 -13.50 33.11
N THR A 6 -35.25 -12.97 34.29
CA THR A 6 -34.46 -11.93 34.94
C THR A 6 -33.11 -12.52 35.33
N VAL A 7 -32.07 -12.22 34.56
CA VAL A 7 -30.67 -12.46 34.95
C VAL A 7 -30.35 -11.49 36.08
N HIS A 8 -30.36 -11.99 37.32
CA HIS A 8 -29.80 -11.29 38.46
C HIS A 8 -28.28 -11.17 38.27
N ILE A 9 -27.83 -10.04 37.74
CA ILE A 9 -26.42 -9.65 37.82
C ILE A 9 -26.17 -9.27 39.27
N LYS A 10 -25.63 -10.21 40.06
CA LYS A 10 -25.03 -9.90 41.36
C LYS A 10 -23.94 -8.87 41.12
N LYS A 11 -24.13 -7.67 41.66
CA LYS A 11 -23.14 -6.60 41.68
C LYS A 11 -22.00 -7.06 42.60
N ASN A 12 -21.06 -7.82 42.06
CA ASN A 12 -19.82 -8.13 42.76
C ASN A 12 -18.98 -6.86 42.71
N ASN A 13 -18.91 -6.15 43.84
CA ASN A 13 -17.94 -5.08 44.05
C ASN A 13 -16.54 -5.73 44.09
N ASN A 14 -15.99 -6.04 42.91
CA ASN A 14 -14.63 -6.53 42.78
C ASN A 14 -13.69 -5.35 43.03
N ALA A 15 -13.27 -5.18 44.27
CA ALA A 15 -11.93 -4.71 44.55
C ALA A 15 -10.98 -5.55 43.68
N LEU A 16 -10.14 -4.89 42.87
CA LEU A 16 -9.09 -5.60 42.15
C LEU A 16 -8.29 -6.40 43.17
N SER A 17 -8.32 -7.73 43.06
CA SER A 17 -7.49 -8.58 43.91
C SER A 17 -6.03 -8.16 43.78
N ILE A 18 -5.22 -8.38 44.81
CA ILE A 18 -3.77 -8.09 44.78
C ILE A 18 -3.13 -8.70 43.52
N ASN A 19 -3.56 -9.90 43.13
CA ASN A 19 -3.15 -10.56 41.89
C ASN A 19 -3.53 -9.77 40.63
N GLY A 20 -4.72 -9.16 40.58
CA GLY A 20 -5.15 -8.28 39.48
C GLY A 20 -4.28 -7.02 39.39
N ILE A 21 -3.90 -6.42 40.53
CA ILE A 21 -3.02 -5.25 40.57
C ILE A 21 -1.62 -5.61 40.06
N VAL A 22 -1.06 -6.74 40.52
CA VAL A 22 0.25 -7.23 40.07
C VAL A 22 0.26 -7.48 38.56
N ILE A 23 -0.80 -8.08 38.00
CA ILE A 23 -0.94 -8.29 36.56
C ILE A 23 -0.94 -6.95 35.81
N ILE A 24 -1.70 -5.95 36.26
CA ILE A 24 -1.74 -4.64 35.62
C ILE A 24 -0.37 -3.94 35.67
N ILE A 25 0.30 -3.96 36.82
CA ILE A 25 1.64 -3.36 36.96
C ILE A 25 2.63 -4.02 35.99
N PHE A 26 2.59 -5.35 35.89
CA PHE A 26 3.43 -6.09 34.95
C PHE A 26 3.14 -5.67 33.49
N TYR A 27 1.86 -5.55 33.10
CA TYR A 27 1.49 -5.07 31.76
C TYR A 27 1.94 -3.63 31.49
N ILE A 28 1.84 -2.73 32.47
CA ILE A 28 2.30 -1.33 32.35
C ILE A 28 3.82 -1.29 32.20
N PHE A 29 4.54 -2.08 32.98
CA PHE A 29 5.99 -2.16 32.94
C PHE A 29 6.49 -2.71 31.58
N GLU A 30 5.94 -3.84 31.13
CA GLU A 30 6.20 -4.43 29.81
C GLU A 30 5.92 -3.42 28.68
N THR A 31 4.80 -2.70 28.77
CA THR A 31 4.44 -1.67 27.78
C THR A 31 5.45 -0.52 27.80
N SER A 32 5.88 -0.07 28.98
CA SER A 32 6.85 1.02 29.13
C SER A 32 8.23 0.65 28.60
N LEU A 33 8.70 -0.58 28.91
CA LEU A 33 9.94 -1.14 28.34
C LEU A 33 9.87 -1.21 26.82
N ARG A 34 8.75 -1.69 26.27
CA ARG A 34 8.54 -1.74 24.82
C ARG A 34 8.58 -0.36 24.17
N ILE A 35 7.96 0.65 24.80
CA ILE A 35 7.98 2.04 24.33
C ILE A 35 9.41 2.60 24.36
N HIS A 36 10.16 2.33 25.43
CA HIS A 36 11.55 2.74 25.57
C HIS A 36 12.43 2.14 24.45
N HIS A 37 12.38 0.82 24.27
CA HIS A 37 13.10 0.13 23.20
C HIS A 37 12.72 0.66 21.80
N ILE A 38 11.46 1.03 21.56
CA ILE A 38 11.03 1.64 20.29
C ILE A 38 11.68 3.02 20.07
N LYS A 39 11.80 3.84 21.12
CA LYS A 39 12.43 5.15 21.04
C LYS A 39 13.91 5.03 20.70
N GLU A 40 14.61 4.05 21.27
CA GLU A 40 16.04 3.81 21.09
C GLU A 40 16.43 3.22 19.72
N ILE A 41 15.47 2.77 18.90
CA ILE A 41 15.79 2.33 17.54
C ILE A 41 16.37 3.49 16.73
N ASP A 42 17.68 3.43 16.49
CA ASP A 42 18.41 4.28 15.55
C ASP A 42 18.43 3.61 14.17
N VAL A 43 17.67 4.19 13.24
CA VAL A 43 17.61 3.70 11.86
C VAL A 43 18.92 3.92 11.13
N VAL A 44 19.60 5.03 11.39
CA VAL A 44 20.85 5.36 10.70
C VAL A 44 21.90 4.32 11.05
N ASP A 45 22.03 3.96 12.32
CA ASP A 45 22.92 2.88 12.76
C ASP A 45 22.57 1.55 12.09
N ILE A 46 21.30 1.13 12.11
CA ILE A 46 20.86 -0.12 11.46
C ILE A 46 21.21 -0.14 9.97
N ILE A 47 20.90 0.92 9.23
CA ILE A 47 21.15 1.01 7.79
C ILE A 47 22.65 1.05 7.48
N SER A 48 23.45 1.66 8.35
CA SER A 48 24.89 1.82 8.16
C SER A 48 25.65 0.51 8.22
N ARG A 49 25.11 -0.51 8.91
CA ARG A 49 25.70 -1.85 9.02
C ARG A 49 25.79 -2.61 7.69
N ASN A 50 24.94 -2.30 6.71
CA ASN A 50 25.02 -2.91 5.40
C ASN A 50 26.05 -2.17 4.53
N ASN A 51 27.03 -2.91 4.04
CA ASN A 51 28.01 -2.38 3.09
C ASN A 51 27.46 -2.48 1.66
N LEU A 52 27.61 -1.40 0.89
CA LEU A 52 27.44 -1.45 -0.55
C LEU A 52 28.79 -1.86 -1.13
N ILE A 53 28.88 -3.05 -1.71
CA ILE A 53 30.11 -3.53 -2.33
C ILE A 53 30.13 -3.00 -3.76
N TYR A 54 31.10 -2.14 -4.01
CA TYR A 54 31.54 -1.75 -5.34
C TYR A 54 32.84 -2.51 -5.61
N TYR A 55 33.02 -3.00 -6.84
CA TYR A 55 34.24 -3.70 -7.20
C TYR A 55 35.22 -2.67 -7.78
N GLU A 56 36.39 -2.53 -7.17
CA GLU A 56 37.41 -1.52 -7.52
C GLU A 56 37.84 -1.51 -9.00
N ASN A 57 37.58 -2.60 -9.75
CA ASN A 57 37.92 -2.74 -11.16
C ASN A 57 36.72 -2.96 -12.09
N SER A 58 35.48 -2.83 -11.60
CA SER A 58 34.31 -2.87 -12.45
C SER A 58 33.25 -1.88 -11.98
N THR A 59 32.65 -1.16 -12.93
CA THR A 59 31.45 -0.33 -12.71
C THR A 59 30.22 -1.14 -12.27
N SER A 60 30.39 -2.39 -11.84
CA SER A 60 29.33 -3.31 -11.45
C SER A 60 29.11 -3.24 -9.95
N PHE A 61 27.96 -2.70 -9.59
CA PHE A 61 27.40 -2.70 -8.25
C PHE A 61 26.76 -4.07 -7.95
N ASN A 62 27.24 -4.81 -6.93
CA ASN A 62 26.60 -6.09 -6.55
C ASN A 62 25.52 -5.88 -5.50
N ILE A 63 24.33 -5.55 -6.00
CA ILE A 63 23.13 -5.39 -5.18
C ILE A 63 22.53 -6.70 -4.71
N TYR A 64 22.77 -7.79 -5.44
CA TYR A 64 22.10 -9.07 -5.20
C TYR A 64 22.58 -9.78 -3.92
N ASP A 65 23.74 -9.37 -3.40
CA ASP A 65 24.25 -9.84 -2.10
C ASP A 65 24.03 -8.83 -0.97
N PHE A 66 23.42 -7.66 -1.25
CA PHE A 66 23.23 -6.59 -0.26
C PHE A 66 22.53 -7.09 1.01
N CYS A 67 21.49 -7.92 0.86
CA CYS A 67 20.74 -8.43 2.00
C CYS A 67 21.23 -9.77 2.55
N SER A 68 22.25 -10.38 1.92
CA SER A 68 22.84 -11.66 2.35
C SER A 68 23.88 -11.47 3.47
N GLN A 69 24.16 -10.22 3.87
CA GLN A 69 25.14 -9.90 4.89
C GLN A 69 24.66 -10.29 6.30
N PRO A 70 25.57 -10.70 7.22
CA PRO A 70 25.22 -11.25 8.55
C PRO A 70 24.34 -10.35 9.45
N GLN A 71 24.36 -9.04 9.25
CA GLN A 71 23.54 -8.06 9.99
C GLN A 71 22.69 -7.20 9.04
N SER A 72 22.06 -7.85 8.08
CA SER A 72 21.25 -7.21 7.05
C SER A 72 20.18 -6.28 7.63
N SER A 73 20.18 -5.03 7.19
CA SER A 73 19.15 -4.02 7.42
C SER A 73 17.88 -4.26 6.60
N CYS A 74 17.85 -5.28 5.76
CA CYS A 74 16.73 -5.50 4.85
C CYS A 74 15.50 -6.05 5.55
N LEU A 75 14.34 -5.57 5.10
CA LEU A 75 13.07 -6.06 5.58
C LEU A 75 12.78 -7.49 5.11
N PRO A 76 12.15 -8.33 5.95
CA PRO A 76 11.80 -9.70 5.57
C PRO A 76 10.72 -9.72 4.49
N PRO A 77 10.68 -10.74 3.62
CA PRO A 77 9.64 -10.89 2.64
C PRO A 77 8.33 -11.40 3.26
N PHE A 78 7.21 -11.12 2.58
CA PHE A 78 5.90 -11.72 2.81
C PHE A 78 5.34 -11.58 4.23
N ILE A 79 5.51 -10.40 4.83
CA ILE A 79 4.81 -10.06 6.06
C ILE A 79 3.39 -9.65 5.70
N ASP A 80 2.38 -10.38 6.20
CA ASP A 80 0.98 -10.04 5.91
C ASP A 80 0.55 -8.79 6.67
N ILE A 81 0.00 -7.83 5.93
CA ILE A 81 -0.64 -6.63 6.49
C ILE A 81 -1.99 -7.05 7.10
N SER A 82 -2.13 -6.99 8.41
CA SER A 82 -3.25 -7.57 9.18
C SER A 82 -4.49 -6.68 9.30
N GLU A 83 -4.48 -5.44 8.81
CA GLU A 83 -5.61 -4.52 9.04
C GLU A 83 -6.84 -4.98 8.26
N GLU A 84 -7.88 -5.38 9.01
CA GLU A 84 -9.14 -5.89 8.47
C GLU A 84 -10.01 -4.80 7.84
N PHE A 85 -9.85 -3.55 8.28
CA PHE A 85 -10.61 -2.40 7.78
C PHE A 85 -10.08 -1.85 6.45
N VAL A 86 -8.94 -2.35 5.97
CA VAL A 86 -8.36 -1.91 4.70
C VAL A 86 -8.82 -2.86 3.62
N ARG A 87 -9.50 -2.30 2.61
CA ARG A 87 -9.82 -3.00 1.36
C ARG A 87 -8.53 -3.46 0.67
N LYS A 88 -8.34 -4.77 0.55
CA LYS A 88 -7.18 -5.35 -0.15
C LYS A 88 -7.58 -6.22 -1.34
N ILE A 89 -8.77 -6.78 -1.33
CA ILE A 89 -9.30 -7.63 -2.41
C ILE A 89 -10.61 -7.02 -2.91
N ILE A 90 -10.80 -7.00 -4.23
CA ILE A 90 -12.11 -6.75 -4.87
C ILE A 90 -12.46 -7.94 -5.78
N THR A 91 -13.73 -8.33 -5.79
CA THR A 91 -14.20 -9.47 -6.60
C THR A 91 -15.35 -9.11 -7.55
N VAL A 92 -15.50 -9.92 -8.59
CA VAL A 92 -16.70 -9.97 -9.43
C VAL A 92 -17.12 -11.43 -9.59
N PRO A 93 -18.00 -11.95 -8.70
CA PRO A 93 -18.36 -13.35 -8.68
C PRO A 93 -18.94 -13.88 -9.99
N LYS A 94 -19.78 -13.08 -10.67
CA LYS A 94 -20.37 -13.42 -11.98
C LYS A 94 -19.32 -13.88 -13.00
N TYR A 95 -18.13 -13.28 -12.99
CA TYR A 95 -17.04 -13.59 -13.93
C TYR A 95 -15.87 -14.34 -13.27
N LYS A 96 -16.01 -14.77 -12.01
CA LYS A 96 -14.94 -15.38 -11.18
C LYS A 96 -13.63 -14.58 -11.24
N LEU A 97 -13.75 -13.25 -11.10
CA LEU A 97 -12.61 -12.33 -11.07
C LEU A 97 -12.29 -11.94 -9.63
N LEU A 98 -11.01 -11.97 -9.28
CA LEU A 98 -10.49 -11.47 -8.01
C LEU A 98 -9.26 -10.62 -8.31
N ASN A 99 -9.24 -9.39 -7.80
CA ASN A 99 -8.08 -8.52 -7.87
C ASN A 99 -7.60 -8.15 -6.49
N CYS A 100 -6.28 -8.26 -6.28
CA CYS A 100 -5.67 -7.59 -5.15
C CYS A 100 -5.45 -6.11 -5.50
N VAL A 101 -6.06 -5.25 -4.70
CA VAL A 101 -5.99 -3.79 -4.80
C VAL A 101 -4.65 -3.33 -4.23
N MET A 102 -3.64 -3.27 -5.10
CA MET A 102 -2.30 -2.79 -4.74
C MET A 102 -2.21 -1.26 -4.79
N PRO A 103 -2.02 -0.57 -3.66
CA PRO A 103 -2.00 0.89 -3.64
C PRO A 103 -0.91 1.47 -4.53
N LYS A 104 -1.27 2.53 -5.29
CA LYS A 104 -0.40 3.26 -6.23
C LYS A 104 0.06 2.46 -7.46
N CYS A 105 -0.57 1.32 -7.71
CA CYS A 105 -0.37 0.46 -8.89
C CYS A 105 -1.67 0.38 -9.73
N PHE A 106 -2.24 1.54 -10.08
CA PHE A 106 -3.55 1.67 -10.74
C PHE A 106 -4.74 1.11 -9.92
N SER A 107 -4.61 1.03 -8.59
CA SER A 107 -5.67 0.53 -7.68
C SER A 107 -7.02 1.22 -7.90
N THR A 108 -7.04 2.54 -8.08
CA THR A 108 -8.27 3.31 -8.27
C THR A 108 -8.97 2.96 -9.58
N THR A 109 -8.22 2.90 -10.69
CA THR A 109 -8.78 2.55 -12.01
C THR A 109 -9.26 1.10 -12.01
N THR A 110 -8.47 0.16 -11.47
CA THR A 110 -8.86 -1.26 -11.38
C THR A 110 -10.09 -1.45 -10.51
N THR A 111 -10.16 -0.72 -9.40
CA THR A 111 -11.36 -0.68 -8.54
C THR A 111 -12.59 -0.27 -9.34
N LYS A 112 -12.52 0.84 -10.10
CA LYS A 112 -13.65 1.31 -10.91
C LYS A 112 -14.12 0.26 -11.92
N VAL A 113 -13.18 -0.41 -12.59
CA VAL A 113 -13.49 -1.52 -13.52
C VAL A 113 -14.24 -2.64 -12.79
N PHE A 114 -13.74 -3.10 -11.65
CA PHE A 114 -14.36 -4.21 -10.92
C PHE A 114 -15.72 -3.81 -10.32
N SER A 115 -15.85 -2.60 -9.77
CA SER A 115 -17.12 -2.09 -9.23
C SER A 115 -18.19 -1.97 -10.33
N TYR A 116 -17.81 -1.51 -11.53
CA TYR A 116 -18.73 -1.47 -12.68
C TYR A 116 -19.16 -2.87 -13.11
N LEU A 117 -18.24 -3.83 -13.17
CA LEU A 117 -18.55 -5.21 -13.56
C LEU A 117 -19.37 -5.97 -12.52
N TYR A 118 -19.26 -5.60 -11.25
CA TYR A 118 -20.06 -6.17 -10.17
C TYR A 118 -21.52 -5.74 -10.27
N ASP A 119 -21.77 -4.43 -10.39
CA ASP A 119 -23.11 -3.88 -10.52
C ASP A 119 -23.09 -2.65 -11.46
N PRO A 120 -23.34 -2.85 -12.77
CA PRO A 120 -23.33 -1.78 -13.76
C PRO A 120 -24.37 -0.68 -13.50
N GLU A 121 -25.56 -1.04 -13.02
CA GLU A 121 -26.67 -0.11 -12.81
C GLU A 121 -26.37 0.79 -11.61
N LYS A 122 -25.97 0.18 -10.48
CA LYS A 122 -25.53 0.91 -9.29
C LYS A 122 -24.31 1.77 -9.60
N TYR A 123 -23.32 1.27 -10.35
CA TYR A 123 -22.14 2.07 -10.74
C TYR A 123 -22.50 3.34 -11.53
N GLN A 124 -23.43 3.23 -12.48
CA GLN A 124 -23.82 4.35 -13.33
C GLN A 124 -24.68 5.40 -12.61
N THR A 125 -25.45 4.97 -11.62
CA THR A 125 -26.30 5.83 -10.78
C THR A 125 -25.59 6.30 -9.50
N PHE A 126 -24.42 5.75 -9.20
CA PHE A 126 -23.68 6.05 -7.98
C PHE A 126 -23.18 7.49 -7.96
N GLU A 127 -23.51 8.15 -6.86
CA GLU A 127 -23.04 9.48 -6.51
C GLU A 127 -21.60 9.41 -5.94
N TRP A 128 -20.62 9.42 -6.85
CA TRP A 128 -19.18 9.42 -6.51
C TRP A 128 -18.73 10.64 -5.67
N ASN A 129 -19.57 11.67 -5.58
CA ASN A 129 -19.38 12.89 -4.81
C ASN A 129 -19.57 12.73 -3.30
N HIS A 130 -20.35 11.75 -2.84
CA HIS A 130 -20.67 11.58 -1.42
C HIS A 130 -20.32 10.18 -0.89
N ASN A 131 -20.36 9.14 -1.75
CA ASN A 131 -20.44 7.76 -1.27
C ASN A 131 -19.16 6.92 -1.42
N GLY A 132 -18.05 7.50 -1.91
CA GLY A 132 -16.71 6.92 -1.71
C GLY A 132 -16.07 6.20 -2.91
N ILE A 133 -15.07 5.37 -2.60
CA ILE A 133 -14.11 4.75 -3.55
C ILE A 133 -14.73 3.57 -4.32
N SER A 134 -15.90 3.08 -3.91
CA SER A 134 -16.62 1.98 -4.57
C SER A 134 -18.11 2.25 -4.66
N SER A 135 -18.69 2.08 -5.85
CA SER A 135 -20.14 2.16 -6.06
C SER A 135 -20.94 1.05 -5.37
N THR A 136 -20.24 0.00 -4.92
CA THR A 136 -20.84 -1.20 -4.35
C THR A 136 -21.00 -1.13 -2.83
N SER A 137 -20.70 0.01 -2.18
CA SER A 137 -20.73 0.14 -0.71
C SER A 137 -19.95 -0.96 0.01
N HIS A 138 -18.82 -1.40 -0.57
CA HIS A 138 -17.95 -2.47 -0.07
C HIS A 138 -18.54 -3.89 -0.09
N GLU A 139 -19.67 -4.14 -0.78
CA GLU A 139 -20.28 -5.47 -0.89
C GLU A 139 -19.37 -6.53 -1.55
N ASN A 140 -18.45 -6.11 -2.42
CA ASN A 140 -17.51 -6.97 -3.13
C ASN A 140 -16.05 -6.76 -2.72
N ASP A 141 -15.85 -6.15 -1.55
CA ASP A 141 -14.53 -5.82 -1.00
C ASP A 141 -14.20 -6.72 0.19
N TYR A 142 -12.96 -7.18 0.26
CA TYR A 142 -12.48 -8.05 1.33
C TYR A 142 -11.10 -7.64 1.81
N SER A 143 -10.80 -7.96 3.07
CA SER A 143 -9.53 -7.59 3.72
C SER A 143 -8.37 -8.53 3.40
N SER A 144 -8.69 -9.73 2.90
CA SER A 144 -7.76 -10.78 2.47
C SER A 144 -8.48 -11.80 1.57
N VAL A 145 -7.72 -12.70 0.94
CA VAL A 145 -8.32 -13.82 0.18
C VAL A 145 -9.05 -14.77 1.14
N GLU A 146 -8.51 -15.03 2.33
CA GLU A 146 -9.17 -15.80 3.38
C GLU A 146 -10.51 -15.20 3.79
N ASN A 147 -10.55 -13.89 4.01
CA ASN A 147 -11.76 -13.17 4.38
C ASN A 147 -12.82 -13.28 3.28
N PHE A 148 -12.42 -13.22 2.01
CA PHE A 148 -13.30 -13.50 0.88
C PHE A 148 -13.87 -14.93 0.92
N LEU A 149 -13.03 -15.95 1.07
CA LEU A 149 -13.46 -17.35 1.10
C LEU A 149 -14.45 -17.61 2.26
N GLN A 150 -14.16 -17.06 3.45
CA GLN A 150 -15.00 -17.19 4.63
C GLN A 150 -16.36 -16.51 4.44
N ASN A 151 -16.37 -15.24 4.02
CA ASN A 151 -17.61 -14.46 3.90
C ASN A 151 -18.52 -14.93 2.76
N THR A 152 -17.95 -15.55 1.72
CA THR A 152 -18.72 -16.07 0.58
C THR A 152 -19.00 -17.58 0.68
N GLN A 153 -18.46 -18.24 1.70
CA GLN A 153 -18.48 -19.71 1.83
C GLN A 153 -17.93 -20.43 0.58
N THR A 154 -17.07 -19.75 -0.18
CA THR A 154 -16.42 -20.32 -1.37
C THR A 154 -15.38 -21.34 -0.92
N PRO A 155 -15.47 -22.62 -1.35
CA PRO A 155 -14.46 -23.61 -1.03
C PRO A 155 -13.07 -23.20 -1.54
N GLN A 156 -12.02 -23.46 -0.76
CA GLN A 156 -10.66 -23.05 -1.14
C GLN A 156 -10.21 -23.69 -2.46
N ASP A 157 -10.67 -24.89 -2.78
CA ASP A 157 -10.40 -25.57 -4.04
C ASP A 157 -11.14 -24.95 -5.23
N GLU A 158 -12.25 -24.22 -5.00
CA GLU A 158 -12.92 -23.46 -6.06
C GLU A 158 -12.07 -22.27 -6.52
N LEU A 159 -11.18 -21.74 -5.67
CA LEU A 159 -10.31 -20.62 -5.99
C LEU A 159 -9.45 -20.87 -7.25
N LYS A 160 -9.15 -22.14 -7.59
CA LYS A 160 -8.46 -22.51 -8.84
C LYS A 160 -9.21 -22.09 -10.11
N ASN A 161 -10.53 -21.92 -10.02
CA ASN A 161 -11.39 -21.48 -11.12
C ASN A 161 -11.50 -19.95 -11.22
N TRP A 162 -11.01 -19.24 -10.19
CA TRP A 162 -10.99 -17.79 -10.15
C TRP A 162 -9.74 -17.25 -10.83
N ARG A 163 -9.89 -16.14 -11.54
CA ARG A 163 -8.75 -15.43 -12.11
C ARG A 163 -8.30 -14.40 -11.09
N MET A 164 -7.29 -14.79 -10.32
CA MET A 164 -6.63 -13.90 -9.38
C MET A 164 -5.65 -13.01 -10.14
N SER A 165 -5.75 -11.71 -9.94
CA SER A 165 -4.92 -10.71 -10.61
C SER A 165 -4.38 -9.70 -9.62
N VAL A 166 -3.22 -9.14 -9.93
CA VAL A 166 -2.65 -8.02 -9.18
C VAL A 166 -1.79 -7.20 -10.12
N PHE A 167 -1.89 -5.88 -9.99
CA PHE A 167 -0.99 -4.95 -10.67
C PHE A 167 0.09 -4.53 -9.69
N ILE A 168 1.34 -4.60 -10.12
CA ILE A 168 2.51 -4.16 -9.35
C ILE A 168 3.27 -3.12 -10.15
N ARG A 169 3.96 -2.22 -9.47
CA ARG A 169 4.73 -1.14 -10.09
C ARG A 169 6.17 -1.20 -9.62
N ASP A 170 7.08 -0.65 -10.41
CA ASP A 170 8.45 -0.43 -9.95
C ASP A 170 8.46 0.20 -8.54
N PRO A 171 9.20 -0.36 -7.57
CA PRO A 171 9.12 0.09 -6.18
C PRO A 171 9.48 1.56 -5.98
N LEU A 172 10.44 2.09 -6.75
CA LEU A 172 10.86 3.49 -6.64
C LEU A 172 9.77 4.42 -7.18
N ASP A 173 9.22 4.09 -8.35
CA ASP A 173 8.08 4.79 -8.93
C ASP A 173 6.86 4.81 -8.01
N ARG A 174 6.55 3.66 -7.40
CA ARG A 174 5.42 3.51 -6.47
C ARG A 174 5.62 4.38 -5.24
N PHE A 175 6.80 4.31 -4.62
CA PHE A 175 7.13 5.10 -3.43
C PHE A 175 7.03 6.60 -3.70
N ILE A 176 7.63 7.09 -4.78
CA ILE A 176 7.55 8.51 -5.18
C ILE A 176 6.10 8.94 -5.42
N SER A 177 5.31 8.09 -6.09
CA SER A 177 3.88 8.37 -6.30
C SER A 177 3.10 8.44 -4.99
N ALA A 178 3.43 7.59 -4.00
CA ALA A 178 2.84 7.63 -2.67
C ALA A 178 3.24 8.92 -1.95
N PHE A 179 4.54 9.21 -1.85
CA PHE A 179 5.06 10.37 -1.13
C PHE A 179 4.50 11.70 -1.67
N ILE A 180 4.50 11.91 -2.99
CA ILE A 180 3.91 13.12 -3.60
C ILE A 180 2.42 13.20 -3.26
N ASN A 181 1.67 12.12 -3.46
CA ASN A 181 0.23 12.14 -3.23
C ASN A 181 -0.12 12.38 -1.76
N LYS A 182 0.61 11.78 -0.81
CA LYS A 182 0.30 11.90 0.61
C LYS A 182 0.82 13.21 1.21
N CYS A 183 2.03 13.62 0.85
CA CYS A 183 2.73 14.69 1.56
C CYS A 183 2.71 16.05 0.87
N TYR A 184 2.57 16.08 -0.46
CA TYR A 184 2.43 17.32 -1.21
C TYR A 184 0.98 17.67 -1.49
N ILE A 185 0.11 16.67 -1.66
CA ILE A 185 -1.24 16.90 -2.16
C ILE A 185 -2.29 16.72 -1.07
N GLU A 186 -2.46 15.49 -0.59
CA GLU A 186 -3.51 15.18 0.39
C GLU A 186 -3.32 15.90 1.72
N ARG A 187 -2.07 16.13 2.14
CA ARG A 187 -1.75 16.91 3.34
C ARG A 187 -2.41 18.29 3.37
N GLU A 188 -2.62 18.92 2.22
CA GLU A 188 -3.15 20.29 2.14
C GLU A 188 -4.66 20.37 2.39
N TYR A 189 -5.39 19.26 2.26
CA TYR A 189 -6.85 19.26 2.39
C TYR A 189 -7.43 18.14 3.29
N ILE A 190 -6.62 17.14 3.65
CA ILE A 190 -6.99 16.13 4.65
C ILE A 190 -6.53 16.64 6.01
N SER A 191 -7.50 16.94 6.88
CA SER A 191 -7.20 17.15 8.30
C SER A 191 -6.94 15.79 8.98
N PRO A 192 -5.89 15.64 9.81
CA PRO A 192 -5.76 14.48 10.68
C PRO A 192 -7.01 14.42 11.58
N GLY A 193 -7.91 13.49 11.30
CA GLY A 193 -9.09 13.25 12.14
C GLY A 193 -8.72 12.45 13.38
N LEU A 194 -9.71 12.27 14.28
CA LEU A 194 -9.57 11.46 15.51
C LEU A 194 -9.12 10.01 15.26
N MET A 195 -9.32 9.49 14.04
CA MET A 195 -8.97 8.12 13.63
C MET A 195 -7.63 7.97 12.90
N TYR A 196 -6.87 9.05 12.66
CA TYR A 196 -5.53 8.91 12.09
C TYR A 196 -4.56 8.48 13.20
N PRO A 197 -3.85 7.34 13.08
CA PRO A 197 -2.87 6.91 14.07
C PRO A 197 -1.59 7.77 13.96
N GLY A 198 -1.66 9.00 14.45
CA GLY A 198 -0.56 9.98 14.45
C GLY A 198 -1.07 11.38 14.80
N LYS A 199 -0.15 12.29 15.14
CA LYS A 199 -0.51 13.69 15.42
C LYS A 199 -0.64 14.53 14.14
N GLU A 200 0.07 14.12 13.09
CA GLU A 200 0.21 14.85 11.82
C GLU A 200 0.41 13.86 10.66
N LEU A 201 -0.11 14.22 9.48
CA LEU A 201 0.14 13.48 8.23
C LEU A 201 1.63 13.45 7.89
N CYS A 202 2.04 12.47 7.10
CA CYS A 202 3.42 12.27 6.66
C CYS A 202 4.41 12.14 7.82
N TYR A 203 3.94 11.54 8.92
CA TYR A 203 4.74 11.33 10.14
C TYR A 203 5.30 12.63 10.77
N GLY A 204 4.70 13.79 10.45
CA GLY A 204 5.21 15.11 10.84
C GLY A 204 6.42 15.59 10.03
N CYS A 205 6.80 14.89 8.96
CA CYS A 205 7.93 15.26 8.10
C CYS A 205 7.60 16.33 7.06
N GLN A 206 6.32 16.71 6.94
CA GLN A 206 5.83 17.60 5.88
C GLN A 206 6.28 17.06 4.50
N THR A 207 7.02 17.85 3.71
CA THR A 207 7.55 17.49 2.40
C THR A 207 9.03 17.05 2.42
N ASN A 208 9.63 16.86 3.60
CA ASN A 208 11.02 16.40 3.73
C ASN A 208 11.14 14.89 3.46
N LEU A 209 11.75 14.55 2.32
CA LEU A 209 11.89 13.17 1.85
C LEU A 209 12.76 12.31 2.77
N THR A 210 13.89 12.85 3.25
CA THR A 210 14.83 12.15 4.12
C THR A 210 14.16 11.74 5.44
N CYS A 211 13.50 12.70 6.11
CA CYS A 211 12.72 12.44 7.32
C CYS A 211 11.67 11.37 7.08
N PHE A 212 10.87 11.52 6.01
CA PHE A 212 9.79 10.61 5.69
C PHE A 212 10.31 9.19 5.48
N MET A 213 11.39 9.02 4.71
CA MET A 213 11.92 7.70 4.38
C MET A 213 12.54 6.99 5.58
N LEU A 214 13.25 7.71 6.46
CA LEU A 214 13.78 7.14 7.70
C LEU A 214 12.65 6.72 8.66
N LYS A 215 11.59 7.55 8.79
CA LYS A 215 10.39 7.20 9.56
C LYS A 215 9.66 6.01 8.96
N GLN A 216 9.51 5.98 7.63
CA GLN A 216 8.90 4.89 6.89
C GLN A 216 9.62 3.57 7.15
N TYR A 217 10.96 3.56 6.99
CA TYR A 217 11.77 2.39 7.26
C TYR A 217 11.62 1.95 8.73
N LYS A 218 11.70 2.88 9.70
CA LYS A 218 11.50 2.57 11.12
C LYS A 218 10.18 1.85 11.35
N ARG A 219 9.09 2.38 10.78
CA ARG A 219 7.74 1.81 10.92
C ARG A 219 7.63 0.42 10.30
N SER A 220 8.12 0.25 9.08
CA SER A 220 8.14 -1.05 8.41
C SER A 220 9.01 -2.06 9.17
N PHE A 221 10.19 -1.66 9.65
CA PHE A 221 11.06 -2.50 10.48
C PHE A 221 10.35 -2.97 11.75
N MET A 222 9.73 -2.04 12.48
CA MET A 222 8.94 -2.37 13.68
C MET A 222 7.77 -3.31 13.35
N TYR A 223 7.09 -3.11 12.22
CA TYR A 223 6.00 -3.97 11.79
C TYR A 223 6.49 -5.39 11.47
N GLY A 224 7.57 -5.50 10.68
CA GLY A 224 8.20 -6.78 10.33
C GLY A 224 8.76 -7.54 11.54
N LYS A 225 9.22 -6.83 12.58
CA LYS A 225 9.64 -7.40 13.87
C LYS A 225 8.49 -7.60 14.86
N ARG A 226 7.24 -7.35 14.45
CA ARG A 226 6.02 -7.45 15.29
C ARG A 226 6.04 -6.55 16.53
N MET A 227 6.87 -5.50 16.51
CA MET A 227 6.95 -4.47 17.54
C MET A 227 5.79 -3.47 17.45
N THR A 228 5.17 -3.32 16.28
CA THR A 228 3.86 -2.69 16.11
C THR A 228 2.93 -3.63 15.34
N LYS A 229 1.62 -3.52 15.59
CA LYS A 229 0.58 -4.33 14.94
C LYS A 229 -0.29 -3.54 13.97
N PHE A 230 -0.21 -2.20 13.99
CA PHE A 230 -1.10 -1.34 13.23
C PHE A 230 -0.32 -0.56 12.17
N THR A 231 -0.85 -0.56 10.96
CA THR A 231 -0.46 0.33 9.88
C THR A 231 -1.16 1.68 10.01
N GLY A 232 -0.38 2.73 9.76
CA GLY A 232 -0.90 4.08 9.56
C GLY A 232 -1.34 4.29 8.11
N TYR A 233 -1.87 5.48 7.85
CA TYR A 233 -2.33 5.85 6.52
C TYR A 233 -1.22 5.72 5.47
N GLU A 234 -0.05 6.31 5.72
CA GLU A 234 1.09 6.30 4.81
C GLU A 234 1.61 4.88 4.60
N ASP A 235 1.70 4.08 5.67
CA ASP A 235 2.17 2.69 5.63
C ASP A 235 1.41 1.86 4.60
N GLN A 236 0.08 2.04 4.51
CA GLN A 236 -0.76 1.32 3.56
C GLN A 236 -0.41 1.66 2.10
N HIS A 237 0.22 2.80 1.84
CA HIS A 237 0.62 3.24 0.51
C HIS A 237 2.10 3.00 0.18
N THR A 238 2.94 2.82 1.20
CA THR A 238 4.40 2.78 1.08
C THR A 238 5.03 1.48 1.55
N TYR A 239 4.36 0.64 2.34
CA TYR A 239 4.93 -0.65 2.73
C TYR A 239 5.31 -1.50 1.50
N PRO A 240 6.26 -2.43 1.64
CA PRO A 240 6.69 -3.30 0.55
C PRO A 240 5.50 -4.00 -0.11
N GLN A 241 5.45 -4.01 -1.45
CA GLN A 241 4.35 -4.60 -2.20
C GLN A 241 4.20 -6.10 -1.90
N ASN A 242 5.31 -6.80 -1.63
CA ASN A 242 5.30 -8.21 -1.29
C ASN A 242 4.63 -8.51 0.08
N TRP A 243 4.28 -7.48 0.86
CA TRP A 243 3.53 -7.59 2.13
C TRP A 243 2.00 -7.53 1.95
N PHE A 244 1.53 -7.19 0.75
CA PHE A 244 0.11 -7.16 0.43
C PHE A 244 -0.35 -8.50 -0.18
N CYS A 245 -1.66 -8.63 -0.41
CA CYS A 245 -2.27 -9.70 -1.20
C CYS A 245 -2.08 -11.14 -0.69
N ASN A 246 -1.58 -11.33 0.54
CA ASN A 246 -1.24 -12.64 1.09
C ASN A 246 -0.31 -13.44 0.17
N PHE A 247 0.70 -12.76 -0.40
CA PHE A 247 1.59 -13.34 -1.39
C PHE A 247 2.34 -14.59 -0.87
N LYS A 248 2.61 -14.69 0.43
CA LYS A 248 3.20 -15.89 1.02
C LYS A 248 2.47 -17.17 0.59
N LYS A 249 1.14 -17.11 0.56
CA LYS A 249 0.25 -18.25 0.28
C LYS A 249 -0.20 -18.28 -1.17
N PHE A 250 -0.55 -17.12 -1.76
CA PHE A 250 -1.25 -17.08 -3.04
C PHE A 250 -0.44 -16.53 -4.22
N LYS A 251 0.83 -16.13 -4.05
CA LYS A 251 1.63 -15.53 -5.15
C LYS A 251 1.61 -16.36 -6.43
N LYS A 252 1.67 -17.69 -6.33
CA LYS A 252 1.64 -18.59 -7.50
C LYS A 252 0.29 -18.65 -8.22
N GLN A 253 -0.80 -18.27 -7.55
CA GLN A 253 -2.15 -18.25 -8.12
C GLN A 253 -2.47 -16.92 -8.79
N TYR A 254 -1.82 -15.83 -8.37
CA TYR A 254 -1.98 -14.52 -8.99
C TYR A 254 -1.32 -14.46 -10.36
N LYS A 255 -2.06 -13.98 -11.37
CA LYS A 255 -1.45 -13.36 -12.54
C LYS A 255 -0.98 -11.95 -12.16
N ILE A 256 0.34 -11.79 -12.12
CA ILE A 256 1.00 -10.53 -11.76
C ILE A 256 1.26 -9.71 -13.02
N TYR A 257 0.72 -8.50 -13.07
CA TYR A 257 0.93 -7.55 -14.16
C TYR A 257 1.86 -6.43 -13.71
N LYS A 258 2.98 -6.25 -14.40
CA LYS A 258 3.91 -5.14 -14.16
C LYS A 258 3.42 -3.89 -14.87
N THR A 259 3.49 -2.77 -14.18
CA THR A 259 3.22 -1.44 -14.73
C THR A 259 4.32 -0.45 -14.34
N TYR A 260 4.32 0.69 -15.03
CA TYR A 260 5.33 1.73 -14.94
C TYR A 260 4.65 3.10 -14.95
N SER A 261 5.38 4.13 -14.53
CA SER A 261 4.87 5.51 -14.48
C SER A 261 4.75 6.18 -15.84
N ASP A 262 5.38 5.62 -16.86
CA ASP A 262 5.46 6.22 -18.19
C ASP A 262 4.21 5.91 -19.03
N ARG A 263 4.10 6.59 -20.17
CA ARG A 263 2.99 6.39 -21.11
C ARG A 263 2.86 4.93 -21.53
N LYS A 264 3.99 4.25 -21.77
CA LYS A 264 4.01 2.83 -22.13
C LYS A 264 3.46 1.94 -21.00
N GLY A 265 3.74 2.29 -19.74
CA GLY A 265 3.16 1.64 -18.56
C GLY A 265 1.64 1.76 -18.50
N ILE A 266 1.09 2.93 -18.85
CA ILE A 266 -0.37 3.16 -18.95
C ILE A 266 -0.97 2.33 -20.10
N GLU A 267 -0.37 2.37 -21.29
CA GLU A 267 -0.81 1.60 -22.45
C GLU A 267 -0.80 0.08 -22.15
N ASN A 268 0.26 -0.40 -21.50
CA ASN A 268 0.36 -1.79 -21.05
C ASN A 268 -0.68 -2.14 -19.99
N TYR A 269 -0.96 -1.24 -19.05
CA TYR A 269 -2.02 -1.44 -18.06
C TYR A 269 -3.39 -1.61 -18.75
N ASN A 270 -3.75 -0.69 -19.66
CA ASN A 270 -5.01 -0.75 -20.40
C ASN A 270 -5.12 -2.05 -21.21
N LYS A 271 -4.05 -2.44 -21.92
CA LYS A 271 -3.99 -3.71 -22.65
C LYS A 271 -4.22 -4.92 -21.72
N ASN A 272 -3.54 -4.95 -20.58
CA ASN A 272 -3.65 -6.04 -19.61
C ASN A 272 -5.06 -6.16 -18.99
N ILE A 273 -5.77 -5.03 -18.80
CA ILE A 273 -7.18 -5.03 -18.39
C ILE A 273 -8.02 -5.67 -19.51
N LEU A 274 -7.89 -5.22 -20.76
CA LEU A 274 -8.68 -5.78 -21.87
C LEU A 274 -8.44 -7.28 -22.05
N GLU A 275 -7.19 -7.73 -22.04
CA GLU A 275 -6.85 -9.17 -22.06
C GLU A 275 -7.40 -9.97 -20.86
N MET A 276 -7.67 -9.30 -19.74
CA MET A 276 -8.31 -9.90 -18.59
C MET A 276 -9.83 -10.06 -18.80
N LEU A 277 -10.46 -9.07 -19.41
CA LEU A 277 -11.90 -9.04 -19.66
C LEU A 277 -12.31 -9.98 -20.79
N ASP A 278 -11.59 -9.98 -21.91
CA ASP A 278 -11.90 -10.78 -23.11
C ASP A 278 -11.97 -12.28 -22.81
N LYS A 279 -11.12 -12.76 -21.88
CA LYS A 279 -11.03 -14.18 -21.50
C LYS A 279 -12.17 -14.68 -20.62
N ARG A 280 -13.16 -13.86 -20.30
CA ARG A 280 -14.26 -14.20 -19.37
C ARG A 280 -15.65 -14.07 -19.98
N ASN A 281 -15.76 -13.94 -21.30
CA ASN A 281 -17.03 -13.75 -22.00
C ASN A 281 -17.86 -12.62 -21.36
N ILE A 282 -17.17 -11.51 -21.06
CA ILE A 282 -17.85 -10.29 -20.60
C ILE A 282 -18.46 -9.64 -21.84
N ASP A 283 -19.73 -9.25 -21.72
CA ASP A 283 -20.48 -8.65 -22.83
C ASP A 283 -19.75 -7.42 -23.42
N ASP A 284 -19.75 -7.32 -24.76
CA ASP A 284 -19.00 -6.28 -25.50
C ASP A 284 -19.42 -4.85 -25.12
N ASP A 285 -20.68 -4.64 -24.76
CA ASP A 285 -21.20 -3.35 -24.29
C ASP A 285 -20.52 -2.91 -23.00
N LYS A 286 -20.26 -3.85 -22.07
CA LYS A 286 -19.55 -3.58 -20.81
C LYS A 286 -18.09 -3.29 -21.06
N ILE A 287 -17.45 -4.04 -21.96
CA ILE A 287 -16.05 -3.78 -22.34
C ILE A 287 -15.92 -2.39 -22.97
N LYS A 288 -16.82 -2.05 -23.90
CA LYS A 288 -16.88 -0.73 -24.53
C LYS A 288 -17.07 0.38 -23.49
N TYR A 289 -17.99 0.20 -22.54
CA TYR A 289 -18.18 1.17 -21.46
C TYR A 289 -16.90 1.38 -20.65
N ILE A 290 -16.19 0.30 -20.28
CA ILE A 290 -14.93 0.36 -19.53
C ILE A 290 -13.87 1.14 -20.31
N VAL A 291 -13.73 0.87 -21.61
CA VAL A 291 -12.78 1.59 -22.47
C VAL A 291 -13.12 3.08 -22.50
N ASP A 292 -14.36 3.41 -22.85
CA ASP A 292 -14.79 4.79 -23.13
C ASP A 292 -14.85 5.66 -21.87
N ASN A 293 -15.16 5.06 -20.70
CA ASN A 293 -15.47 5.80 -19.47
C ASN A 293 -14.47 5.59 -18.32
N ILE A 294 -13.69 4.51 -18.32
CA ILE A 294 -12.79 4.18 -17.20
C ILE A 294 -11.32 4.20 -17.63
N LEU A 295 -10.97 3.57 -18.76
CA LEU A 295 -9.57 3.43 -19.20
C LEU A 295 -9.06 4.62 -20.02
N MET A 296 -9.92 5.31 -20.77
CA MET A 296 -9.53 6.50 -21.52
C MET A 296 -9.40 7.72 -20.60
N GLU A 297 -8.17 8.02 -20.16
CA GLU A 297 -7.85 9.23 -19.37
C GLU A 297 -8.22 10.55 -20.06
N PHE A 298 -8.33 10.56 -21.40
CA PHE A 298 -8.54 11.77 -22.20
C PHE A 298 -10.01 12.19 -22.39
N SER A 299 -10.98 11.34 -22.01
CA SER A 299 -12.42 11.67 -22.07
C SER A 299 -13.00 12.18 -20.75
N ARG A 300 -12.13 12.66 -19.83
CA ARG A 300 -12.53 13.40 -18.61
C ARG A 300 -13.40 14.64 -18.85
N LYS A 301 -13.71 15.01 -20.10
CA LYS A 301 -14.61 16.10 -20.46
C LYS A 301 -16.11 15.76 -20.36
N LYS A 302 -16.52 14.49 -20.18
CA LYS A 302 -17.94 14.11 -20.38
C LYS A 302 -18.73 13.65 -19.15
N ARG A 303 -18.11 13.48 -17.98
CA ARG A 303 -18.82 13.30 -16.71
C ARG A 303 -18.19 14.15 -15.63
N GLU A 304 -18.68 15.38 -15.53
CA GLU A 304 -18.32 16.34 -14.51
C GLU A 304 -19.30 16.22 -13.34
N LEU A 305 -19.01 15.34 -12.39
CA LEU A 305 -19.68 15.31 -11.08
C LEU A 305 -19.13 16.47 -10.24
N LYS A 306 -20.01 17.28 -9.63
CA LYS A 306 -19.63 18.51 -8.90
C LYS A 306 -18.48 18.33 -7.89
N TYR A 307 -18.39 17.18 -7.21
CA TYR A 307 -17.29 16.89 -6.28
C TYR A 307 -16.00 16.44 -6.98
N ASP A 308 -16.09 15.62 -8.05
CA ASP A 308 -14.90 15.33 -8.86
C ASP A 308 -14.34 16.62 -9.47
N ILE A 309 -15.21 17.59 -9.81
CA ILE A 309 -14.80 18.93 -10.23
C ILE A 309 -14.13 19.67 -9.07
N ILE A 310 -14.72 19.70 -7.87
CA ILE A 310 -14.15 20.38 -6.69
C ILE A 310 -12.80 19.76 -6.30
N MET A 311 -12.72 18.43 -6.20
CA MET A 311 -11.48 17.72 -5.87
C MET A 311 -10.45 17.90 -6.98
N LYS A 312 -10.86 17.87 -8.25
CA LYS A 312 -9.98 18.21 -9.38
C LYS A 312 -9.51 19.66 -9.31
N TYR A 313 -10.36 20.59 -8.89
CA TYR A 313 -10.02 22.01 -8.73
C TYR A 313 -9.03 22.20 -7.58
N ILE A 314 -9.29 21.62 -6.41
CA ILE A 314 -8.37 21.62 -5.25
C ILE A 314 -7.04 20.99 -5.64
N TYR A 315 -7.09 19.80 -6.26
CA TYR A 315 -5.91 19.07 -6.71
C TYR A 315 -5.09 19.88 -7.73
N ASN A 316 -5.74 20.49 -8.72
CA ASN A 316 -5.08 21.34 -9.71
C ASN A 316 -4.53 22.62 -9.08
N GLY A 317 -5.26 23.23 -8.13
CA GLY A 317 -4.79 24.40 -7.37
C GLY A 317 -3.48 24.07 -6.64
N ILE A 318 -3.48 23.00 -5.85
CA ILE A 318 -2.29 22.54 -5.13
C ILE A 318 -1.13 22.23 -6.10
N ILE A 319 -1.39 21.53 -7.20
CA ILE A 319 -0.37 21.24 -8.21
C ILE A 319 0.24 22.52 -8.79
N ASN A 320 -0.58 23.52 -9.08
CA ASN A 320 -0.12 24.79 -9.64
C ASN A 320 0.74 25.57 -8.63
N ASP A 321 0.46 25.45 -7.34
CA ASP A 321 1.26 26.06 -6.27
C ASP A 321 2.60 25.36 -6.05
N ILE A 322 2.71 24.07 -6.42
CA ILE A 322 3.96 23.32 -6.35
C ILE A 322 4.86 23.67 -7.54
N LYS A 323 5.87 24.50 -7.27
CA LYS A 323 6.89 24.87 -8.25
C LYS A 323 7.52 23.64 -8.90
N ASN A 324 7.51 23.61 -10.24
CA ASN A 324 8.06 22.51 -11.04
C ASN A 324 7.46 21.13 -10.73
N TYR A 325 6.16 21.04 -10.38
CA TYR A 325 5.49 19.78 -10.07
C TYR A 325 5.79 18.64 -11.06
N HIS A 326 5.77 18.92 -12.37
CA HIS A 326 6.06 17.90 -13.40
C HIS A 326 7.48 17.31 -13.33
N LYS A 327 8.45 18.05 -12.78
CA LYS A 327 9.83 17.58 -12.55
C LYS A 327 10.01 16.95 -11.18
N LEU A 328 9.08 17.16 -10.24
CA LEU A 328 9.17 16.69 -8.86
C LEU A 328 9.42 15.18 -8.76
N PRO A 329 8.74 14.29 -9.52
CA PRO A 329 9.04 12.87 -9.48
C PRO A 329 10.49 12.55 -9.84
N ILE A 330 11.07 13.24 -10.83
CA ILE A 330 12.44 13.03 -11.27
C ILE A 330 13.43 13.55 -10.22
N ILE A 331 13.15 14.73 -9.64
CA ILE A 331 13.96 15.33 -8.57
C ILE A 331 14.04 14.39 -7.37
N LEU A 332 12.90 13.91 -6.87
CA LEU A 332 12.85 13.05 -5.68
C LEU A 332 13.50 11.67 -5.93
N LYS A 333 13.35 11.11 -7.14
CA LYS A 333 14.11 9.90 -7.51
C LYS A 333 15.61 10.15 -7.42
N ASN A 334 16.08 11.24 -8.03
CA ASN A 334 17.50 11.57 -8.01
C ASN A 334 18.00 11.81 -6.59
N GLU A 335 17.20 12.44 -5.71
CA GLU A 335 17.54 12.62 -4.30
C GLU A 335 17.76 11.27 -3.60
N ILE A 336 16.83 10.31 -3.74
CA ILE A 336 16.97 8.96 -3.16
C ILE A 336 18.25 8.27 -3.67
N LEU A 337 18.55 8.43 -4.96
CA LEU A 337 19.69 7.77 -5.60
C LEU A 337 21.02 8.51 -5.38
N SER A 338 21.01 9.73 -4.82
CA SER A 338 22.19 10.59 -4.73
C SER A 338 23.04 10.37 -3.49
N THR A 339 22.46 9.90 -2.38
CA THR A 339 23.21 9.71 -1.12
C THR A 339 23.23 8.24 -0.70
N PRO A 340 24.36 7.74 -0.15
CA PRO A 340 24.45 6.38 0.35
C PRO A 340 23.38 6.05 1.40
N LEU A 341 23.09 6.97 2.31
CA LEU A 341 22.08 6.77 3.35
C LEU A 341 20.70 6.53 2.75
N LEU A 342 20.21 7.45 1.90
CA LEU A 342 18.88 7.35 1.31
C LEU A 342 18.77 6.11 0.40
N TYR A 343 19.80 5.84 -0.39
CA TYR A 343 19.83 4.67 -1.25
C TYR A 343 19.78 3.37 -0.45
N LYS A 344 20.66 3.20 0.56
CA LYS A 344 20.66 2.02 1.43
C LYS A 344 19.34 1.87 2.18
N THR A 345 18.76 2.96 2.70
CA THR A 345 17.44 2.92 3.35
C THR A 345 16.37 2.42 2.38
N PHE A 346 16.30 3.00 1.19
CA PHE A 346 15.31 2.62 0.18
C PHE A 346 15.45 1.14 -0.23
N ILE A 347 16.67 0.70 -0.55
CA ILE A 347 16.95 -0.70 -0.89
C ILE A 347 16.59 -1.61 0.28
N SER A 348 16.97 -1.26 1.52
CA SER A 348 16.65 -2.06 2.70
C SER A 348 15.13 -2.24 2.88
N THR A 349 14.33 -1.22 2.55
CA THR A 349 12.88 -1.32 2.58
C THR A 349 12.33 -2.22 1.48
N TYR A 350 12.76 -2.03 0.23
CA TYR A 350 12.07 -2.62 -0.95
C TYR A 350 12.83 -3.75 -1.64
N TYR A 351 13.94 -4.22 -1.08
CA TYR A 351 14.78 -5.26 -1.68
C TYR A 351 13.98 -6.47 -2.17
N GLN A 352 13.08 -6.94 -1.32
CA GLN A 352 12.24 -8.10 -1.61
C GLN A 352 11.22 -7.82 -2.71
N ASP A 353 10.77 -6.57 -2.92
CA ASP A 353 9.92 -6.27 -4.08
C ASP A 353 10.69 -6.45 -5.40
N TYR A 354 11.94 -5.97 -5.45
CA TYR A 354 12.80 -6.14 -6.64
C TYR A 354 13.06 -7.62 -6.94
N LEU A 355 13.42 -8.41 -5.92
CA LEU A 355 13.66 -9.84 -6.10
C LEU A 355 12.38 -10.62 -6.43
N GLN A 356 11.33 -10.46 -5.63
CA GLN A 356 10.13 -11.30 -5.74
C GLN A 356 9.35 -11.03 -7.03
N PHE A 357 9.46 -9.82 -7.57
CA PHE A 357 8.78 -9.44 -8.80
C PHE A 357 9.71 -9.24 -9.98
N SER A 358 11.01 -9.51 -9.84
CA SER A 358 12.00 -9.40 -10.91
C SER A 358 11.99 -8.00 -11.56
N PHE A 359 12.03 -6.95 -10.74
CA PHE A 359 12.35 -5.60 -11.20
C PHE A 359 13.87 -5.41 -11.18
N ASN A 360 14.37 -4.54 -12.05
CA ASN A 360 15.77 -4.16 -12.02
C ASN A 360 16.00 -3.18 -10.86
N PHE A 361 17.03 -3.42 -10.07
CA PHE A 361 17.42 -2.47 -9.03
C PHE A 361 17.82 -1.13 -9.64
N PRO A 362 17.45 0.01 -9.01
CA PRO A 362 17.84 1.32 -9.50
C PRO A 362 19.35 1.52 -9.29
N LYS A 363 20.01 2.14 -10.27
CA LYS A 363 21.43 2.47 -10.16
C LYS A 363 21.62 3.71 -9.27
N PRO A 364 22.57 3.70 -8.33
CA PRO A 364 22.92 4.89 -7.56
C PRO A 364 23.60 5.94 -8.45
N ASN A 365 23.50 7.21 -8.06
CA ASN A 365 24.10 8.36 -8.74
C ASN A 365 25.41 8.84 -8.07
N PHE A 366 26.01 8.00 -7.21
CA PHE A 366 27.26 8.29 -6.51
C PHE A 366 28.32 7.21 -6.82
N THR A 367 29.59 7.61 -6.86
CA THR A 367 30.77 6.74 -7.03
C THR A 367 31.47 6.50 -5.69
N GLU A 368 32.32 5.47 -5.61
CA GLU A 368 32.99 4.93 -4.39
C GLU A 368 33.64 5.94 -3.42
N SER A 369 33.93 7.17 -3.83
CA SER A 369 34.75 8.12 -3.05
C SER A 369 34.10 8.70 -1.79
N HIS A 370 32.88 8.27 -1.42
CA HIS A 370 32.16 8.79 -0.25
C HIS A 370 31.51 7.69 0.60
N ILE A 371 32.24 6.60 0.88
CA ILE A 371 31.77 5.57 1.84
C ILE A 371 32.82 5.34 2.92
N THR A 372 33.14 6.40 3.64
CA THR A 372 33.37 6.33 5.09
C THR A 372 32.38 7.31 5.69
N LEU A 373 31.44 6.79 6.47
CA LEU A 373 30.53 7.59 7.29
C LEU A 373 31.31 8.43 8.29
#